data_AF-A0A9W7C565-F1
#
_entry.id   AF-A0A9W7C565-F1
#
_cell.length_a   1.000
_cell.length_b   1.000
_cell.length_c   1.000
_cell.angle_alpha   90.00
_cell.angle_beta   90.00
_cell.angle_gamma   90.00
#
_symmetry.space_group_name_H-M   'P 1'
#
loop_
_entity.id
_entity.type
_entity.pdbx_description
1 polymer ?
#
loop_
_entity_poly.entity_id
_entity_poly.type
_entity_poly.pdbx_seq_one_letter_code
_entity_poly.pdbx_strand_id
1 'polypeptide(L)'
;MHLKCLLLLLLLAPSINGFHFQTPRSTVARPRTSLSPSTTSKLPSPTFSYQNTDLKALTLDGVGVKDVVRPSVVIGGTMGAYLLRSTFSLPSPLSAPIILGLTSALLILLKLPIGQHQPSLYCGAFAGTTCMSLMSSPLNSLILGTIAATLFEIYERNGLFPGKGGRLGMCATMSSTIFTTLKGKLNLRTEYLQLLKKNTLPTLATPTAFLIATQSTVLKSSNALIIPSIYSALGAISCTVLRRRGWSPVTASSAIGAVGIWGVGGPMGALMYAGSFIGMSADVGSKEKRGFKGQVVAAGFMTLFFQSLGKNFLGTVGGKLGAAALLGVLVRDKLEN
;
A
#
# COMPACT_ATOMS: atom_id res chain seq x y z
N MET A 1 -5.52 -12.70 -23.27
CA MET A 1 -4.79 -12.80 -21.99
C MET A 1 -5.61 -12.33 -20.76
N HIS A 2 -6.35 -11.22 -20.83
CA HIS A 2 -7.02 -10.64 -19.64
C HIS A 2 -8.12 -11.51 -18.99
N LEU A 3 -8.86 -12.32 -19.76
CA LEU A 3 -9.96 -13.15 -19.22
C LEU A 3 -9.47 -14.31 -18.34
N LYS A 4 -8.34 -14.95 -18.70
CA LYS A 4 -7.76 -16.04 -17.90
C LYS A 4 -7.24 -15.55 -16.54
N CYS A 5 -6.74 -14.32 -16.48
CA CYS A 5 -6.26 -13.69 -15.25
C CYS A 5 -7.43 -13.34 -14.31
N LEU A 6 -8.53 -12.81 -14.88
CA LEU A 6 -9.76 -12.55 -14.13
C LEU A 6 -10.38 -13.85 -13.60
N LEU A 7 -10.40 -14.92 -14.40
CA LEU A 7 -10.93 -16.22 -14.01
C LEU A 7 -10.09 -16.86 -12.90
N LEU A 8 -8.75 -16.80 -12.98
CA LEU A 8 -7.86 -17.30 -11.93
C LEU A 8 -8.07 -16.53 -10.61
N LEU A 9 -8.29 -15.21 -10.67
CA LEU A 9 -8.57 -14.38 -9.50
C LEU A 9 -9.94 -14.65 -8.87
N LEU A 10 -10.95 -14.96 -9.69
CA LEU A 10 -12.26 -15.39 -9.20
C LEU A 10 -12.23 -16.81 -8.62
N LEU A 11 -11.35 -17.69 -9.14
CA LEU A 11 -11.14 -19.05 -8.62
C LEU A 11 -10.30 -19.09 -7.34
N LEU A 12 -9.46 -18.07 -7.09
CA LEU A 12 -8.68 -17.91 -5.86
C LEU A 12 -9.45 -17.19 -4.75
N ALA A 13 -10.66 -16.67 -5.03
CA ALA A 13 -11.57 -16.28 -3.96
C ALA A 13 -11.94 -17.56 -3.20
N PRO A 14 -11.61 -17.68 -1.90
CA PRO A 14 -11.90 -18.89 -1.16
C PRO A 14 -13.40 -19.20 -1.27
N SER A 15 -13.70 -20.45 -1.60
CA SER A 15 -15.04 -21.03 -1.52
C SER A 15 -15.50 -20.96 -0.06
N ILE A 16 -16.02 -19.81 0.36
CA ILE A 16 -16.74 -19.66 1.62
C ILE A 16 -18.17 -20.12 1.31
N ASN A 17 -18.34 -21.44 1.24
CA ASN A 17 -19.64 -22.09 1.21
C ASN A 17 -20.35 -21.80 2.53
N GLY A 18 -21.20 -20.79 2.54
CA GLY A 18 -21.96 -20.41 3.73
C GLY A 18 -22.57 -19.01 3.64
N PHE A 19 -23.22 -18.66 2.52
CA PHE A 19 -23.95 -17.39 2.42
C PHE A 19 -25.42 -17.62 2.06
N HIS A 20 -26.28 -17.44 3.06
CA HIS A 20 -27.71 -17.27 2.86
C HIS A 20 -27.95 -15.90 2.21
N PHE A 21 -28.52 -15.94 1.01
CA PHE A 21 -28.95 -14.75 0.27
C PHE A 21 -30.23 -14.22 0.93
N GLN A 22 -30.13 -13.17 1.75
CA GLN A 22 -31.31 -12.40 2.15
C GLN A 22 -31.63 -11.41 1.03
N THR A 23 -32.73 -11.68 0.33
CA THR A 23 -33.33 -10.73 -0.61
C THR A 23 -33.90 -9.54 0.16
N PRO A 24 -33.71 -8.30 -0.31
CA PRO A 24 -34.33 -7.14 0.32
C PRO A 24 -35.86 -7.18 0.10
N ARG A 25 -36.62 -7.23 1.20
CA ARG A 25 -38.08 -7.01 1.20
C ARG A 25 -38.36 -5.59 0.72
N SER A 26 -39.09 -5.46 -0.39
CA SER A 26 -39.68 -4.20 -0.83
C SER A 26 -40.77 -3.78 0.16
N THR A 27 -40.58 -2.64 0.81
CA THR A 27 -41.66 -1.95 1.53
C THR A 27 -42.26 -0.93 0.57
N VAL A 28 -43.50 -1.18 0.17
CA VAL A 28 -44.34 -0.30 -0.66
C VAL A 28 -44.58 1.00 0.11
N ALA A 29 -44.23 2.13 -0.50
CA ALA A 29 -44.43 3.46 0.04
C ALA A 29 -45.87 3.94 -0.14
N ARG A 30 -46.45 4.56 0.91
CA ARG A 30 -47.65 5.41 0.81
C ARG A 30 -47.24 6.82 0.39
N PRO A 31 -48.05 7.53 -0.41
CA PRO A 31 -47.75 8.90 -0.79
C PRO A 31 -48.17 9.86 0.33
N ARG A 32 -47.28 10.77 0.72
CA ARG A 32 -47.64 12.00 1.42
C ARG A 32 -47.12 13.19 0.62
N THR A 33 -48.08 13.93 0.09
CA THR A 33 -47.96 15.24 -0.53
C THR A 33 -47.54 16.28 0.51
N SER A 34 -46.33 16.83 0.37
CA SER A 34 -45.99 18.16 0.86
C SER A 34 -44.81 18.69 0.06
N LEU A 35 -45.06 19.70 -0.77
CA LEU A 35 -44.04 20.46 -1.48
C LEU A 35 -43.16 21.20 -0.45
N SER A 36 -41.88 20.85 -0.42
CA SER A 36 -40.82 21.55 0.31
C SER A 36 -39.57 21.63 -0.59
N PRO A 37 -38.75 22.68 -0.46
CA PRO A 37 -37.73 23.03 -1.44
C PRO A 37 -36.63 21.97 -1.57
N SER A 38 -36.13 21.86 -2.80
CA SER A 38 -35.17 20.86 -3.29
C SER A 38 -33.88 20.79 -2.45
N THR A 39 -33.85 19.89 -1.47
CA THR A 39 -32.61 19.35 -0.92
C THR A 39 -31.96 18.40 -1.92
N THR A 40 -30.83 18.82 -2.49
CA THR A 40 -29.91 17.95 -3.23
C THR A 40 -29.45 16.82 -2.31
N SER A 41 -29.94 15.60 -2.56
CA SER A 41 -29.57 14.41 -1.82
C SER A 41 -28.09 14.09 -2.08
N LYS A 42 -27.23 14.46 -1.12
CA LYS A 42 -25.84 14.01 -1.08
C LYS A 42 -25.83 12.50 -0.91
N LEU A 43 -25.33 11.80 -1.92
CA LEU A 43 -25.00 10.38 -1.84
C LEU A 43 -24.12 10.17 -0.59
N PRO A 44 -24.49 9.29 0.36
CA PRO A 44 -23.68 9.06 1.55
C PRO A 44 -22.31 8.54 1.10
N SER A 45 -21.28 9.33 1.35
CA SER A 45 -19.90 8.87 1.20
C SER A 45 -19.70 7.76 2.25
N PRO A 46 -19.26 6.55 1.87
CA PRO A 46 -19.02 5.47 2.81
C PRO A 46 -17.94 5.92 3.79
N THR A 47 -18.37 6.36 4.96
CA THR A 47 -17.49 6.84 6.02
C THR A 47 -17.10 5.62 6.81
N PHE A 48 -15.85 5.18 6.66
CA PHE A 48 -15.30 4.07 7.44
C PHE A 48 -15.13 4.55 8.89
N SER A 49 -16.11 4.25 9.74
CA SER A 49 -16.01 4.48 11.18
C SER A 49 -15.15 3.39 11.80
N TYR A 50 -13.99 3.76 12.38
CA TYR A 50 -13.26 2.88 13.29
C TYR A 50 -14.06 2.80 14.59
N GLN A 51 -14.68 1.66 14.86
CA GLN A 51 -15.10 1.36 16.23
C GLN A 51 -13.86 0.96 17.01
N ASN A 52 -13.51 1.75 18.04
CA ASN A 52 -12.61 1.32 19.11
C ASN A 52 -13.29 0.17 19.84
N THR A 53 -12.98 -1.07 19.45
CA THR A 53 -13.33 -2.26 20.21
C THR A 53 -12.27 -2.48 21.27
N ASP A 54 -12.69 -2.38 22.54
CA ASP A 54 -11.91 -2.65 23.75
C ASP A 54 -11.17 -4.00 23.71
N LEU A 55 -10.08 -4.07 24.47
CA LEU A 55 -9.10 -5.17 24.65
C LEU A 55 -9.65 -6.59 24.96
N LYS A 56 -10.96 -6.82 24.94
CA LYS A 56 -11.61 -8.14 25.14
C LYS A 56 -11.32 -9.17 24.03
N ALA A 57 -10.65 -8.77 22.95
CA ALA A 57 -10.37 -9.61 21.77
C ALA A 57 -9.19 -10.61 21.92
N LEU A 58 -8.63 -10.81 23.11
CA LEU A 58 -7.49 -11.71 23.34
C LEU A 58 -7.84 -13.04 24.05
N THR A 59 -9.09 -13.25 24.47
CA THR A 59 -9.55 -14.56 24.96
C THR A 59 -9.97 -15.45 23.81
N LEU A 60 -9.56 -16.73 23.83
CA LEU A 60 -9.80 -17.74 22.78
C LEU A 60 -11.29 -17.88 22.39
N ASP A 61 -12.21 -17.58 23.32
CA ASP A 61 -13.65 -17.70 23.14
C ASP A 61 -14.30 -16.47 22.45
N GLY A 62 -13.52 -15.42 22.20
CA GLY A 62 -13.99 -14.13 21.69
C GLY A 62 -13.56 -13.79 20.25
N VAL A 63 -12.86 -14.68 19.55
CA VAL A 63 -12.45 -14.45 18.15
C VAL A 63 -13.67 -14.68 17.26
N GLY A 64 -14.46 -13.63 17.05
CA GLY A 64 -15.59 -13.70 16.15
C GLY A 64 -15.11 -14.04 14.74
N VAL A 65 -15.93 -14.72 13.94
CA VAL A 65 -15.63 -15.03 12.53
C VAL A 65 -15.19 -13.78 11.74
N LYS A 66 -15.65 -12.59 12.14
CA LYS A 66 -15.27 -11.30 11.57
C LYS A 66 -13.79 -10.95 11.77
N ASP A 67 -13.16 -11.44 12.82
CA ASP A 67 -11.76 -11.14 13.16
C ASP A 67 -10.76 -11.90 12.28
N VAL A 68 -11.20 -12.98 11.63
CA VAL A 68 -10.34 -13.83 10.79
C VAL A 68 -10.36 -13.40 9.32
N VAL A 69 -11.40 -12.70 8.87
CA VAL A 69 -11.56 -12.32 7.46
C VAL A 69 -10.42 -11.40 6.99
N ARG A 70 -10.09 -10.35 7.75
CA ARG A 70 -9.04 -9.39 7.39
C ARG A 70 -7.66 -10.06 7.25
N PRO A 71 -7.15 -10.81 8.24
CA PRO A 71 -5.92 -11.58 8.12
C PRO A 71 -5.91 -12.51 6.90
N SER A 72 -7.01 -13.23 6.68
CA SER A 72 -7.15 -14.16 5.55
C SER A 72 -7.05 -13.44 4.20
N VAL A 73 -7.60 -12.23 4.09
CA VAL A 73 -7.51 -11.40 2.88
C VAL A 73 -6.08 -10.88 2.67
N VAL A 74 -5.32 -10.56 3.73
CA VAL A 74 -3.89 -10.23 3.60
C VAL A 74 -3.12 -11.44 3.08
N ILE A 75 -3.30 -12.62 3.66
CA ILE A 75 -2.66 -13.86 3.21
C ILE A 75 -3.02 -14.14 1.74
N GLY A 76 -4.30 -14.03 1.39
CA GLY A 76 -4.80 -14.18 0.03
C GLY A 76 -4.17 -13.19 -0.95
N GLY A 77 -3.96 -11.93 -0.54
CA GLY A 77 -3.24 -10.93 -1.34
C GLY A 77 -1.79 -11.34 -1.60
N THR A 78 -1.07 -11.83 -0.58
CA THR A 78 0.32 -12.30 -0.72
C THR A 78 0.42 -13.51 -1.64
N MET A 79 -0.47 -14.49 -1.46
CA MET A 79 -0.55 -15.68 -2.30
C MET A 79 -0.95 -15.31 -3.74
N GLY A 80 -1.89 -14.39 -3.90
CA GLY A 80 -2.32 -13.89 -5.22
C GLY A 80 -1.18 -13.21 -5.96
N ALA A 81 -0.33 -12.44 -5.28
CA ALA A 81 0.83 -11.83 -5.90
C ALA A 81 1.88 -12.87 -6.32
N TYR A 82 2.08 -13.91 -5.50
CA TYR A 82 2.92 -15.05 -5.85
C TYR A 82 2.41 -15.77 -7.11
N LEU A 83 1.13 -16.14 -7.12
CA LEU A 83 0.50 -16.87 -8.24
C LEU A 83 0.50 -16.05 -9.52
N LEU A 84 0.16 -14.76 -9.44
CA LEU A 84 0.20 -13.87 -10.60
C LEU A 84 1.60 -13.81 -11.22
N ARG A 85 2.67 -13.86 -10.41
CA ARG A 85 4.03 -13.88 -10.95
C ARG A 85 4.44 -15.26 -11.45
N SER A 86 4.13 -16.34 -10.73
CA SER A 86 4.53 -17.69 -11.15
C SER A 86 3.85 -18.12 -12.43
N THR A 87 2.61 -17.65 -12.66
CA THR A 87 1.81 -18.02 -13.82
C THR A 87 2.01 -17.07 -15.01
N PHE A 88 2.28 -15.78 -14.76
CA PHE A 88 2.39 -14.77 -15.81
C PHE A 88 3.77 -14.10 -15.81
N SER A 89 4.37 -13.97 -16.99
CA SER A 89 5.57 -13.16 -17.23
C SER A 89 5.25 -11.67 -17.17
N LEU A 90 5.01 -11.16 -15.96
CA LEU A 90 4.65 -9.76 -15.74
C LEU A 90 5.86 -8.84 -16.02
N PRO A 91 5.66 -7.67 -16.67
CA PRO A 91 6.77 -6.78 -17.05
C PRO A 91 7.51 -6.18 -15.85
N SER A 92 6.83 -6.09 -14.71
CA SER A 92 7.40 -5.60 -13.45
C SER A 92 6.84 -6.40 -12.28
N PRO A 93 7.61 -6.63 -11.20
CA PRO A 93 7.08 -7.17 -9.95
C PRO A 93 5.89 -6.35 -9.43
N LEU A 94 5.89 -5.04 -9.66
CA LEU A 94 4.85 -4.11 -9.20
C LEU A 94 3.52 -4.28 -9.95
N SER A 95 3.50 -5.00 -11.07
CA SER A 95 2.26 -5.31 -11.80
C SER A 95 1.29 -6.14 -10.97
N ALA A 96 1.77 -7.03 -10.10
CA ALA A 96 0.90 -7.90 -9.29
C ALA A 96 -0.01 -7.10 -8.32
N PRO A 97 0.49 -6.17 -7.48
CA PRO A 97 -0.35 -5.37 -6.60
C PRO A 97 -1.24 -4.39 -7.39
N ILE A 98 -0.79 -3.92 -8.56
CA ILE A 98 -1.65 -3.12 -9.44
C ILE A 98 -2.88 -3.93 -9.85
N ILE A 99 -2.66 -5.14 -10.38
CA ILE A 99 -3.74 -6.05 -10.81
C ILE A 99 -4.65 -6.35 -9.63
N LEU A 100 -4.11 -6.78 -8.48
CA LEU A 100 -4.92 -7.13 -7.30
C LEU A 100 -5.72 -5.93 -6.76
N GLY A 101 -5.13 -4.73 -6.76
CA GLY A 101 -5.85 -3.53 -6.35
C GLY A 101 -6.93 -3.10 -7.34
N LEU A 102 -6.73 -3.26 -8.65
CA LEU A 102 -7.80 -3.04 -9.64
C LEU A 102 -8.90 -4.12 -9.56
N THR A 103 -8.53 -5.39 -9.40
CA THR A 103 -9.48 -6.48 -9.19
C THR A 103 -10.34 -6.23 -7.97
N SER A 104 -9.74 -5.75 -6.88
CA SER A 104 -10.51 -5.43 -5.67
C SER A 104 -11.50 -4.27 -5.87
N ALA A 105 -11.24 -3.35 -6.82
CA ALA A 105 -12.22 -2.34 -7.23
C ALA A 105 -13.43 -2.98 -7.94
N LEU A 106 -13.19 -3.98 -8.78
CA LEU A 106 -14.25 -4.77 -9.40
C LEU A 106 -15.06 -5.55 -8.35
N LEU A 107 -14.40 -6.11 -7.33
CA LEU A 107 -15.11 -6.80 -6.22
C LEU A 107 -16.05 -5.85 -5.47
N ILE A 108 -15.65 -4.58 -5.27
CA ILE A 108 -16.52 -3.53 -4.71
C ILE A 108 -17.70 -3.25 -5.64
N LEU A 109 -17.45 -3.10 -6.95
CA LEU A 109 -18.50 -2.84 -7.94
C LEU A 109 -19.55 -3.97 -7.97
N LEU A 110 -19.09 -5.22 -7.85
CA LEU A 110 -19.93 -6.42 -7.76
C LEU A 110 -20.56 -6.62 -6.38
N LYS A 111 -20.36 -5.69 -5.43
CA LYS A 111 -20.87 -5.75 -4.04
C LYS A 111 -20.47 -7.04 -3.31
N LEU A 112 -19.32 -7.62 -3.63
CA LEU A 112 -18.82 -8.81 -2.95
C LEU A 112 -18.24 -8.43 -1.58
N PRO A 113 -18.48 -9.22 -0.50
CA PRO A 113 -18.04 -8.89 0.86
C PRO A 113 -16.54 -8.60 0.97
N ILE A 114 -15.72 -9.35 0.23
CA ILE A 114 -14.26 -9.19 0.21
C ILE A 114 -13.80 -7.81 -0.29
N GLY A 115 -14.63 -7.11 -1.09
CA GLY A 115 -14.35 -5.77 -1.57
C GLY A 115 -14.19 -4.74 -0.44
N GLN A 116 -14.83 -4.98 0.71
CA GLN A 116 -14.69 -4.12 1.90
C GLN A 116 -13.29 -4.19 2.53
N HIS A 117 -12.53 -5.25 2.24
CA HIS A 117 -11.18 -5.51 2.75
C HIS A 117 -10.09 -5.14 1.75
N GLN A 118 -10.37 -4.19 0.85
CA GLN A 118 -9.45 -3.73 -0.19
C GLN A 118 -8.03 -3.40 0.32
N PRO A 119 -7.86 -2.64 1.43
CA PRO A 119 -6.53 -2.33 1.96
C PRO A 119 -5.77 -3.58 2.40
N SER A 120 -6.45 -4.55 3.01
CA SER A 120 -5.85 -5.82 3.45
C SER A 120 -5.33 -6.62 2.26
N LEU A 121 -6.13 -6.76 1.19
CA LEU A 121 -5.71 -7.48 -0.02
C LEU A 121 -4.50 -6.83 -0.65
N TYR A 122 -4.54 -5.50 -0.77
CA TYR A 122 -3.46 -4.71 -1.35
C TYR A 122 -2.18 -4.74 -0.51
N CYS A 123 -2.30 -4.74 0.82
CA CYS A 123 -1.19 -4.93 1.75
C CYS A 123 -0.47 -6.26 1.49
N GLY A 124 -1.25 -7.34 1.46
CA GLY A 124 -0.75 -8.68 1.19
C GLY A 124 -0.06 -8.76 -0.16
N ALA A 125 -0.67 -8.18 -1.19
CA ALA A 125 -0.12 -8.12 -2.54
C ALA A 125 1.25 -7.43 -2.57
N PHE A 126 1.39 -6.31 -1.84
CA PHE A 126 2.66 -5.60 -1.73
C PHE A 126 3.71 -6.43 -1.03
N ALA A 127 3.39 -7.03 0.11
CA ALA A 127 4.28 -7.95 0.82
C ALA A 127 4.71 -9.13 -0.08
N GLY A 128 3.85 -9.64 -0.95
CA GLY A 128 4.23 -10.67 -1.92
C GLY A 128 5.25 -10.20 -2.97
N THR A 129 5.27 -8.92 -3.31
CA THR A 129 6.22 -8.39 -4.31
C THR A 129 7.57 -7.97 -3.75
N THR A 130 7.63 -7.66 -2.46
CA THR A 130 8.83 -7.20 -1.78
C THR A 130 9.84 -8.34 -1.56
N CYS A 131 9.41 -9.61 -1.53
CA CYS A 131 10.26 -10.79 -1.29
C CYS A 131 10.30 -11.79 -2.44
N MET A 132 10.15 -11.33 -3.70
CA MET A 132 10.09 -12.21 -4.88
C MET A 132 11.23 -13.23 -4.97
N SER A 133 12.47 -12.84 -4.69
CA SER A 133 13.65 -13.72 -4.74
C SER A 133 13.69 -14.78 -3.62
N LEU A 134 12.80 -14.67 -2.62
CA LEU A 134 12.68 -15.56 -1.48
C LEU A 134 11.43 -16.44 -1.58
N MET A 135 10.46 -16.05 -2.41
CA MET A 135 9.21 -16.77 -2.63
C MET A 135 9.37 -17.81 -3.72
N SER A 136 10.23 -18.81 -3.48
CA SER A 136 10.41 -19.95 -4.39
C SER A 136 9.31 -21.00 -4.30
N SER A 137 8.51 -21.01 -3.22
CA SER A 137 7.44 -21.99 -2.98
C SER A 137 6.16 -21.32 -2.45
N PRO A 138 4.98 -21.92 -2.65
CA PRO A 138 3.72 -21.42 -2.10
C PRO A 138 3.71 -21.43 -0.56
N LEU A 139 4.50 -22.30 0.07
CA LEU A 139 4.68 -22.30 1.52
C LEU A 139 5.38 -21.01 1.99
N ASN A 140 6.37 -20.52 1.24
CA ASN A 140 7.05 -19.26 1.56
C ASN A 140 6.10 -18.06 1.46
N SER A 141 5.21 -18.04 0.46
CA SER A 141 4.18 -17.00 0.36
C SER A 141 3.14 -17.09 1.47
N LEU A 142 2.78 -18.30 1.92
CA LEU A 142 1.91 -18.48 3.08
C LEU A 142 2.55 -17.92 4.35
N ILE A 143 3.80 -18.28 4.64
CA ILE A 143 4.53 -17.80 5.83
C ILE A 143 4.64 -16.26 5.81
N LEU A 144 5.04 -15.68 4.68
CA LEU A 144 5.11 -14.23 4.52
C LEU A 144 3.74 -13.56 4.68
N GLY A 145 2.69 -14.17 4.11
CA GLY A 145 1.32 -13.71 4.25
C GLY A 145 0.87 -13.69 5.72
N THR A 146 1.21 -14.72 6.50
CA THR A 146 0.90 -14.79 7.94
C THR A 146 1.63 -13.71 8.74
N ILE A 147 2.91 -13.47 8.45
CA ILE A 147 3.68 -12.38 9.08
C ILE A 147 3.06 -11.02 8.74
N ALA A 148 2.74 -10.80 7.45
CA ALA A 148 2.11 -9.56 7.00
C ALA A 148 0.72 -9.37 7.62
N ALA A 149 -0.11 -10.41 7.71
CA ALA A 149 -1.41 -10.36 8.34
C ALA A 149 -1.32 -9.97 9.82
N THR A 150 -0.36 -10.56 10.53
CA THR A 150 -0.11 -10.26 11.96
C THR A 150 0.30 -8.80 12.15
N LEU A 151 1.26 -8.30 11.38
CA LEU A 151 1.69 -6.91 11.44
C LEU A 151 0.57 -5.94 11.03
N PHE A 152 -0.20 -6.28 10.01
CA PHE A 152 -1.32 -5.46 9.55
C PHE A 152 -2.35 -5.28 10.67
N GLU A 153 -2.73 -6.36 11.37
CA GLU A 153 -3.65 -6.29 12.51
C GLU A 153 -3.07 -5.48 13.67
N ILE A 154 -1.79 -5.67 14.02
CA ILE A 154 -1.12 -4.88 15.06
C ILE A 154 -1.15 -3.38 14.71
N TYR A 155 -0.85 -3.03 13.46
CA TYR A 155 -0.81 -1.62 13.02
C TYR A 155 -2.20 -1.00 12.92
N GLU A 156 -3.20 -1.76 12.49
CA GLU A 156 -4.59 -1.34 12.45
C GLU A 156 -5.16 -1.10 13.84
N ARG A 157 -5.03 -2.09 14.74
CA ARG A 157 -5.64 -2.04 16.08
C ARG A 157 -5.03 -0.96 16.95
N ASN A 158 -3.71 -0.77 16.85
CA ASN A 158 -3.00 0.22 17.66
C ASN A 158 -2.89 1.59 16.99
N GLY A 159 -3.39 1.75 15.76
CA GLY A 159 -3.32 3.02 15.03
C GLY A 159 -1.90 3.55 14.80
N LEU A 160 -0.89 2.68 14.74
CA LEU A 160 0.54 3.04 14.88
C LEU A 160 1.10 3.94 13.78
N PHE A 161 0.40 4.11 12.66
CA PHE A 161 0.82 5.01 11.59
C PHE A 161 -0.34 5.86 11.06
N PRO A 162 -0.13 7.13 10.74
CA PRO A 162 -1.14 7.96 10.10
C PRO A 162 -1.35 7.54 8.63
N GLY A 163 -2.60 7.60 8.18
CA GLY A 163 -2.97 7.35 6.79
C GLY A 163 -2.89 5.89 6.32
N LYS A 164 -3.65 5.56 5.28
CA LYS A 164 -3.71 4.20 4.75
C LYS A 164 -2.44 3.79 4.00
N GLY A 165 -1.84 4.70 3.21
CA GLY A 165 -0.65 4.38 2.41
C GLY A 165 0.58 4.04 3.25
N GLY A 166 0.85 4.84 4.29
CA GLY A 166 1.99 4.63 5.21
C GLY A 166 1.93 3.29 5.95
N ARG A 167 0.74 2.93 6.47
CA ARG A 167 0.50 1.63 7.13
C ARG A 167 0.81 0.45 6.22
N LEU A 168 0.30 0.49 4.99
CA LEU A 168 0.47 -0.58 4.00
C LEU A 168 1.95 -0.73 3.62
N GLY A 169 2.64 0.38 3.38
CA GLY A 169 4.07 0.40 3.08
C GLY A 169 4.90 -0.20 4.21
N MET A 170 4.62 0.19 5.46
CA MET A 170 5.34 -0.34 6.63
C MET A 170 5.09 -1.81 6.87
N CYS A 171 3.85 -2.26 6.72
CA CYS A 171 3.52 -3.66 6.87
C CYS A 171 4.27 -4.51 5.83
N ALA A 172 4.31 -4.07 4.58
CA ALA A 172 5.02 -4.76 3.52
C ALA A 172 6.54 -4.79 3.78
N THR A 173 7.16 -3.67 4.16
CA THR A 173 8.59 -3.60 4.45
C THR A 173 8.97 -4.45 5.66
N MET A 174 8.27 -4.31 6.79
CA MET A 174 8.60 -5.04 8.02
C MET A 174 8.36 -6.55 7.90
N SER A 175 7.25 -6.97 7.30
CA SER A 175 6.98 -8.40 7.09
C SER A 175 8.06 -9.05 6.23
N SER A 176 8.54 -8.32 5.23
CA SER A 176 9.59 -8.77 4.32
C SER A 176 10.95 -8.85 4.98
N THR A 177 11.29 -7.87 5.82
CA THR A 177 12.51 -7.90 6.61
C THR A 177 12.51 -9.11 7.54
N ILE A 178 11.44 -9.31 8.32
CA ILE A 178 11.30 -10.47 9.22
C ILE A 178 11.43 -11.79 8.44
N PHE A 179 10.70 -11.91 7.32
CA PHE A 179 10.72 -13.14 6.52
C PHE A 179 12.12 -13.41 5.93
N THR A 180 12.81 -12.37 5.47
CA THR A 180 14.18 -12.49 4.96
C THR A 180 15.16 -12.91 6.04
N THR A 181 15.01 -12.38 7.26
CA THR A 181 15.77 -12.79 8.44
C THR A 181 15.51 -14.25 8.79
N LEU A 182 14.24 -14.68 8.83
CA LEU A 182 13.86 -16.07 9.15
C LEU A 182 14.41 -17.08 8.14
N LYS A 183 14.54 -16.69 6.86
CA LYS A 183 15.15 -17.55 5.83
C LYS A 183 16.67 -17.67 5.93
N GLY A 184 17.31 -17.03 6.91
CA GLY A 184 18.76 -17.09 7.11
C GLY A 184 19.58 -16.46 5.98
N LYS A 185 18.94 -15.78 5.02
CA LYS A 185 19.64 -15.08 3.93
C LYS A 185 20.19 -13.72 4.39
N LEU A 186 19.59 -13.13 5.43
CA LEU A 186 20.13 -11.96 6.10
C LEU A 186 21.00 -12.41 7.26
N ASN A 187 22.32 -12.45 7.03
CA ASN A 187 23.26 -12.52 8.12
C ASN A 187 23.37 -11.09 8.70
N LEU A 188 22.38 -10.73 9.53
CA LEU A 188 22.17 -9.36 10.03
C LEU A 188 23.45 -8.78 10.61
N ARG A 189 24.25 -9.61 11.30
CA ARG A 189 25.54 -9.20 11.86
C ARG A 189 26.51 -8.76 10.76
N THR A 190 26.68 -9.54 9.69
CA THR A 190 27.61 -9.18 8.62
C THR A 190 27.11 -8.01 7.79
N GLU A 191 25.80 -7.93 7.49
CA GLU A 191 25.25 -6.76 6.79
C GLU A 191 25.33 -5.50 7.64
N TYR A 192 25.00 -5.59 8.93
CA TYR A 192 25.13 -4.47 9.86
C TYR A 192 26.59 -4.03 10.00
N LEU A 193 27.54 -4.98 10.14
CA LEU A 193 28.97 -4.67 10.17
C LEU A 193 29.47 -4.10 8.85
N GLN A 194 28.95 -4.55 7.70
CA GLN A 194 29.26 -3.96 6.39
C GLN A 194 28.67 -2.55 6.26
N LEU A 195 27.45 -2.32 6.74
CA LEU A 195 26.82 -0.99 6.78
C LEU A 195 27.56 -0.06 7.74
N LEU A 196 28.01 -0.53 8.90
CA LEU A 196 28.91 0.21 9.77
C LEU A 196 30.23 0.48 9.03
N LYS A 197 30.97 -0.53 8.57
CA LYS A 197 32.24 -0.29 7.88
C LYS A 197 32.11 0.68 6.68
N LYS A 198 31.01 0.61 5.93
CA LYS A 198 30.73 1.47 4.78
C LYS A 198 30.27 2.88 5.17
N ASN A 199 29.53 3.04 6.28
CA ASN A 199 28.85 4.29 6.66
C ASN A 199 29.26 4.88 8.02
N THR A 200 30.08 4.24 8.85
CA THR A 200 30.60 4.82 10.10
C THR A 200 32.06 5.21 9.99
N LEU A 201 32.86 4.58 9.12
CA LEU A 201 34.25 5.00 8.94
C LEU A 201 34.41 6.39 8.28
N PRO A 202 33.54 6.80 7.32
CA PRO A 202 33.59 8.16 6.75
C PRO A 202 32.61 9.15 7.41
N THR A 203 31.54 8.67 8.05
CA THR A 203 30.36 9.51 8.37
C THR A 203 30.24 9.88 9.86
N LEU A 204 30.90 9.15 10.77
CA LEU A 204 31.00 9.57 12.18
C LEU A 204 32.01 10.71 12.37
N ALA A 205 32.93 10.92 11.44
CA ALA A 205 33.91 12.01 11.52
C ALA A 205 33.31 13.38 11.24
N THR A 206 32.11 13.48 10.63
CA THR A 206 31.44 14.76 10.36
C THR A 206 30.01 14.55 9.83
N PRO A 207 28.95 15.13 10.43
CA PRO A 207 27.59 15.17 9.86
C PRO A 207 27.55 15.77 8.45
N THR A 208 28.53 16.62 8.12
CA THR A 208 28.76 17.14 6.77
C THR A 208 29.07 16.05 5.76
N ALA A 209 29.60 14.88 6.11
CA ALA A 209 29.90 13.81 5.14
C ALA A 209 28.62 13.17 4.55
N PHE A 210 27.53 13.04 5.31
CA PHE A 210 26.24 12.59 4.76
C PHE A 210 25.67 13.64 3.81
N LEU A 211 25.74 14.91 4.20
CA LEU A 211 25.37 16.07 3.37
C LEU A 211 26.25 16.18 2.12
N ILE A 212 27.54 15.91 2.20
CA ILE A 212 28.51 15.93 1.09
C ILE A 212 28.33 14.70 0.18
N ALA A 213 28.00 13.53 0.73
CA ALA A 213 27.69 12.33 -0.06
C ALA A 213 26.37 12.49 -0.81
N THR A 214 25.34 13.06 -0.17
CA THR A 214 24.10 13.45 -0.84
C THR A 214 24.34 14.59 -1.83
N GLN A 215 25.11 15.62 -1.48
CA GLN A 215 25.46 16.71 -2.39
C GLN A 215 26.28 16.22 -3.58
N SER A 216 27.25 15.33 -3.44
CA SER A 216 28.08 14.87 -4.56
C SER A 216 27.32 13.98 -5.55
N THR A 217 26.34 13.20 -5.09
CA THR A 217 25.42 12.46 -5.97
C THR A 217 24.32 13.33 -6.57
N VAL A 218 23.86 14.36 -5.85
CA VAL A 218 22.82 15.31 -6.31
C VAL A 218 23.39 16.40 -7.24
N LEU A 219 24.62 16.88 -7.02
CA LEU A 219 25.25 17.97 -7.77
C LEU A 219 25.86 17.53 -9.09
N LYS A 220 26.32 16.27 -9.22
CA LYS A 220 26.87 15.77 -10.50
C LYS A 220 25.81 15.63 -11.59
N SER A 221 24.53 15.66 -11.24
CA SER A 221 23.44 15.77 -12.20
C SER A 221 22.22 16.34 -11.48
N SER A 222 22.02 17.65 -11.56
CA SER A 222 20.82 18.33 -11.03
C SER A 222 19.52 17.67 -11.52
N ASN A 223 19.57 17.08 -12.72
CA ASN A 223 18.44 16.35 -13.31
C ASN A 223 18.15 15.01 -12.63
N ALA A 224 19.13 14.40 -11.94
CA ALA A 224 18.99 13.08 -11.33
C ALA A 224 18.01 13.06 -10.15
N LEU A 225 17.81 14.19 -9.45
CA LEU A 225 16.83 14.28 -8.35
C LEU A 225 15.52 14.94 -8.78
N ILE A 226 15.59 15.95 -9.65
CA ILE A 226 14.42 16.74 -10.06
C ILE A 226 13.42 15.87 -10.81
N ILE A 227 13.85 15.15 -11.86
CA ILE A 227 12.95 14.34 -12.68
C ILE A 227 12.23 13.26 -11.84
N PRO A 228 12.95 12.47 -11.02
CA PRO A 228 12.33 11.49 -10.10
C PRO A 228 11.31 12.10 -9.13
N SER A 229 11.60 13.29 -8.61
CA SER A 229 10.70 14.00 -7.69
C SER A 229 9.43 14.47 -8.41
N ILE A 230 9.54 14.91 -9.66
CA ILE A 230 8.39 15.27 -10.51
C ILE A 230 7.47 14.06 -10.70
N TYR A 231 8.01 12.90 -11.09
CA TYR A 231 7.18 11.69 -11.29
C TYR A 231 6.51 11.23 -9.99
N SER A 232 7.22 11.26 -8.87
CA SER A 232 6.62 10.97 -7.57
C SER A 232 5.51 11.96 -7.21
N ALA A 233 5.73 13.26 -7.39
CA ALA A 233 4.74 14.29 -7.12
C ALA A 233 3.50 14.14 -8.03
N LEU A 234 3.69 13.85 -9.32
CA LEU A 234 2.60 13.55 -10.25
C LEU A 234 1.78 12.36 -9.77
N GLY A 235 2.42 11.29 -9.29
CA GLY A 235 1.76 10.14 -8.70
C GLY A 235 0.90 10.51 -7.47
N ALA A 236 1.46 11.29 -6.55
CA ALA A 236 0.78 11.74 -5.34
C ALA A 236 -0.44 12.63 -5.64
N ILE A 237 -0.26 13.63 -6.50
CA ILE A 237 -1.30 14.57 -6.91
C ILE A 237 -2.41 13.84 -7.65
N SER A 238 -2.07 13.02 -8.65
CA SER A 238 -3.06 12.31 -9.47
C SER A 238 -3.89 11.34 -8.63
N CYS A 239 -3.26 10.61 -7.72
CA CYS A 239 -3.97 9.74 -6.78
C CYS A 239 -4.94 10.54 -5.90
N THR A 240 -4.51 11.69 -5.38
CA THR A 240 -5.38 12.58 -4.60
C THR A 240 -6.57 13.10 -5.41
N VAL A 241 -6.34 13.49 -6.67
CA VAL A 241 -7.41 13.97 -7.57
C VAL A 241 -8.45 12.86 -7.81
N LEU A 242 -8.01 11.63 -8.11
CA LEU A 242 -8.92 10.50 -8.27
C LEU A 242 -9.73 10.22 -6.99
N ARG A 243 -9.07 10.28 -5.83
CA ARG A 243 -9.75 10.10 -4.54
C ARG A 243 -10.77 11.19 -4.25
N ARG A 244 -10.48 12.44 -4.59
CA ARG A 244 -11.43 13.55 -4.51
C ARG A 244 -12.64 13.37 -5.44
N ARG A 245 -12.50 12.57 -6.50
CA ARG A 245 -13.60 12.12 -7.39
C ARG A 245 -14.33 10.87 -6.87
N GLY A 246 -14.12 10.48 -5.62
CA GLY A 246 -14.82 9.37 -4.97
C GLY A 246 -14.17 8.01 -5.17
N TRP A 247 -13.00 7.93 -5.80
CA TRP A 247 -12.30 6.65 -5.93
C TRP A 247 -11.75 6.20 -4.58
N SER A 248 -11.80 4.89 -4.31
CA SER A 248 -11.16 4.36 -3.12
C SER A 248 -9.64 4.60 -3.17
N PRO A 249 -8.96 4.70 -2.02
CA PRO A 249 -7.52 4.93 -1.98
C PRO A 249 -6.72 3.88 -2.76
N VAL A 250 -7.07 2.60 -2.61
CA VAL A 250 -6.38 1.49 -3.29
C VAL A 250 -6.66 1.53 -4.79
N THR A 251 -7.92 1.72 -5.22
CA THR A 251 -8.26 1.78 -6.65
C THR A 251 -7.55 2.95 -7.33
N ALA A 252 -7.55 4.13 -6.71
CA ALA A 252 -6.84 5.30 -7.23
C ALA A 252 -5.33 5.02 -7.35
N SER A 253 -4.72 4.46 -6.31
CA SER A 253 -3.29 4.11 -6.33
C SER A 253 -2.97 3.08 -7.40
N SER A 254 -3.76 2.01 -7.54
CA SER A 254 -3.54 1.00 -8.56
C SER A 254 -3.73 1.54 -9.97
N ALA A 255 -4.67 2.45 -10.20
CA ALA A 255 -4.82 3.11 -11.50
C ALA A 255 -3.60 3.96 -11.85
N ILE A 256 -3.09 4.75 -10.90
CA ILE A 256 -1.84 5.50 -11.08
C ILE A 256 -0.64 4.56 -11.24
N GLY A 257 -0.62 3.46 -10.52
CA GLY A 257 0.38 2.40 -10.68
C GLY A 257 0.35 1.78 -12.06
N ALA A 258 -0.82 1.52 -12.63
CA ALA A 258 -0.96 1.03 -14.01
C ALA A 258 -0.40 2.03 -15.01
N VAL A 259 -0.73 3.32 -14.88
CA VAL A 259 -0.17 4.39 -15.72
C VAL A 259 1.35 4.48 -15.56
N GLY A 260 1.86 4.43 -14.33
CA GLY A 260 3.29 4.46 -14.04
C GLY A 260 4.01 3.24 -14.62
N ILE A 261 3.61 2.03 -14.25
CA ILE A 261 4.33 0.80 -14.59
C ILE A 261 4.15 0.39 -16.05
N TRP A 262 2.94 0.55 -16.63
CA TRP A 262 2.67 0.11 -18.00
C TRP A 262 2.73 1.24 -19.02
N GLY A 263 2.45 2.48 -18.62
CA GLY A 263 2.54 3.65 -19.50
C GLY A 263 3.94 4.26 -19.51
N VAL A 264 4.43 4.71 -18.35
CA VAL A 264 5.75 5.36 -18.23
C VAL A 264 6.88 4.33 -18.26
N GLY A 265 6.71 3.21 -17.55
CA GLY A 265 7.70 2.15 -17.45
C GLY A 265 8.95 2.51 -16.64
N GLY A 266 9.82 1.52 -16.48
CA GLY A 266 11.13 1.69 -15.85
C GLY A 266 11.11 2.24 -14.41
N PRO A 267 12.21 2.86 -13.95
CA PRO A 267 12.31 3.43 -12.61
C PRO A 267 11.37 4.62 -12.38
N MET A 268 11.07 5.42 -13.40
CA MET A 268 10.19 6.59 -13.28
C MET A 268 8.74 6.16 -13.03
N GLY A 269 8.28 5.12 -13.73
CA GLY A 269 6.98 4.49 -13.49
C GLY A 269 6.84 3.95 -12.07
N ALA A 270 7.90 3.32 -11.55
CA ALA A 270 7.93 2.84 -10.16
C ALA A 270 7.86 3.99 -9.14
N LEU A 271 8.53 5.12 -9.40
CA LEU A 271 8.47 6.30 -8.54
C LEU A 271 7.12 7.02 -8.60
N MET A 272 6.49 7.07 -9.78
CA MET A 272 5.12 7.55 -9.91
C MET A 272 4.15 6.69 -9.09
N TYR A 273 4.32 5.37 -9.14
CA TYR A 273 3.53 4.46 -8.30
C TYR A 273 3.87 4.61 -6.80
N ALA A 274 5.13 4.84 -6.45
CA ALA A 274 5.54 5.15 -5.08
C ALA A 274 4.85 6.43 -4.56
N GLY A 275 4.81 7.46 -5.41
CA GLY A 275 4.16 8.73 -5.09
C GLY A 275 2.68 8.59 -4.80
N SER A 276 1.97 7.66 -5.46
CA SER A 276 0.53 7.48 -5.22
C SER A 276 0.20 7.05 -3.79
N PHE A 277 1.13 6.44 -3.05
CA PHE A 277 0.94 6.13 -1.63
C PHE A 277 0.86 7.37 -0.72
N ILE A 278 1.57 8.43 -1.08
CA ILE A 278 1.45 9.73 -0.41
C ILE A 278 0.03 10.26 -0.64
N GLY A 279 -0.46 10.16 -1.88
CA GLY A 279 -1.82 10.50 -2.27
C GLY A 279 -2.89 9.64 -1.59
N MET A 280 -2.64 8.34 -1.37
CA MET A 280 -3.54 7.44 -0.61
C MET A 280 -3.70 7.84 0.84
N SER A 281 -2.72 8.55 1.38
CA SER A 281 -2.72 8.92 2.79
C SER A 281 -3.42 10.27 3.00
N ALA A 282 -3.71 11.03 1.94
CA ALA A 282 -4.33 12.35 2.06
C ALA A 282 -5.74 12.22 2.67
N ASP A 283 -6.13 13.13 3.54
CA ASP A 283 -7.51 13.16 3.99
C ASP A 283 -8.41 13.72 2.88
N VAL A 284 -9.46 12.99 2.52
CA VAL A 284 -10.44 13.40 1.50
C VAL A 284 -11.65 14.05 2.16
N GLY A 285 -11.85 13.80 3.47
CA GLY A 285 -12.99 14.28 4.24
C GLY A 285 -12.83 15.70 4.77
N SER A 286 -11.60 16.15 5.00
CA SER A 286 -11.35 17.56 5.33
C SER A 286 -11.63 18.42 4.09
N LYS A 287 -12.80 19.05 4.05
CA LYS A 287 -13.19 20.02 3.00
C LYS A 287 -12.22 21.21 2.90
N GLU A 288 -11.42 21.41 3.93
CA GLU A 288 -10.33 22.36 3.91
C GLU A 288 -9.29 21.91 2.89
N LYS A 289 -8.93 22.84 2.00
CA LYS A 289 -8.02 22.66 0.87
C LYS A 289 -6.62 22.26 1.35
N ARG A 290 -6.43 21.06 1.91
CA ARG A 290 -5.08 20.55 2.21
C ARG A 290 -4.28 20.63 0.92
N GLY A 291 -3.23 21.45 0.98
CA GLY A 291 -2.55 21.94 -0.20
C GLY A 291 -1.72 20.83 -0.85
N PHE A 292 -1.75 20.77 -2.18
CA PHE A 292 -0.85 19.90 -2.94
C PHE A 292 0.62 20.14 -2.59
N LYS A 293 0.96 21.31 -2.03
CA LYS A 293 2.30 21.65 -1.53
C LYS A 293 2.87 20.58 -0.59
N GLY A 294 2.12 20.13 0.42
CA GLY A 294 2.60 19.11 1.37
C GLY A 294 2.90 17.77 0.69
N GLN A 295 2.12 17.41 -0.33
CA GLN A 295 2.33 16.19 -1.12
C GLN A 295 3.58 16.28 -2.00
N VAL A 296 3.83 17.44 -2.61
CA VAL A 296 5.04 17.68 -3.42
C VAL A 296 6.29 17.61 -2.55
N VAL A 297 6.26 18.22 -1.36
CA VAL A 297 7.39 18.16 -0.42
C VAL A 297 7.62 16.71 0.03
N ALA A 298 6.55 16.01 0.44
CA ALA A 298 6.62 14.59 0.79
C ALA A 298 7.18 13.72 -0.34
N ALA A 299 6.80 13.98 -1.59
CA ALA A 299 7.31 13.28 -2.77
C ALA A 299 8.80 13.53 -3.00
N GLY A 300 9.27 14.76 -2.77
CA GLY A 300 10.70 15.10 -2.78
C GLY A 300 11.48 14.31 -1.73
N PHE A 301 11.02 14.30 -0.48
CA PHE A 301 11.65 13.53 0.61
C PHE A 301 11.65 12.02 0.34
N MET A 302 10.53 11.48 -0.13
CA MET A 302 10.41 10.08 -0.54
C MET A 302 11.45 9.74 -1.62
N THR A 303 11.59 10.61 -2.63
CA THR A 303 12.54 10.42 -3.74
C THR A 303 13.98 10.49 -3.26
N LEU A 304 14.32 11.47 -2.41
CA LEU A 304 15.62 11.58 -1.76
C LEU A 304 15.96 10.30 -0.98
N PHE A 305 15.05 9.83 -0.14
CA PHE A 305 15.23 8.59 0.62
C PHE A 305 15.45 7.40 -0.30
N PHE A 306 14.61 7.25 -1.33
CA PHE A 306 14.70 6.14 -2.27
C PHE A 306 16.03 6.13 -3.03
N GLN A 307 16.53 7.29 -3.45
CA GLN A 307 17.79 7.40 -4.19
C GLN A 307 19.02 7.28 -3.32
N SER A 308 19.06 7.97 -2.18
CA SER A 308 20.24 8.06 -1.33
C SER A 308 20.39 6.85 -0.41
N LEU A 309 19.30 6.46 0.26
CA LEU A 309 19.31 5.37 1.25
C LEU A 309 18.83 4.06 0.65
N GLY A 310 17.81 4.10 -0.20
CA GLY A 310 17.22 2.92 -0.80
C GLY A 310 18.22 2.08 -1.60
N LYS A 311 19.19 2.69 -2.29
CA LYS A 311 20.25 1.96 -3.01
C LYS A 311 21.17 1.15 -2.09
N ASN A 312 21.41 1.64 -0.87
CA ASN A 312 22.43 1.08 0.02
C ASN A 312 21.88 0.21 1.15
N PHE A 313 20.64 0.44 1.61
CA PHE A 313 20.14 -0.15 2.86
C PHE A 313 19.08 -1.22 2.71
N LEU A 314 18.36 -1.27 1.58
CA LEU A 314 17.24 -2.19 1.41
C LEU A 314 17.52 -3.07 0.19
N GLY A 315 17.47 -4.39 0.35
CA GLY A 315 17.84 -5.32 -0.73
C GLY A 315 16.81 -5.36 -1.87
N THR A 316 15.54 -5.12 -1.59
CA THR A 316 14.45 -5.34 -2.56
C THR A 316 13.69 -4.05 -2.91
N VAL A 317 13.26 -3.95 -4.17
CA VAL A 317 12.54 -2.77 -4.70
C VAL A 317 11.26 -2.48 -3.91
N GLY A 318 10.51 -3.52 -3.54
CA GLY A 318 9.28 -3.36 -2.79
C GLY A 318 9.50 -2.81 -1.38
N GLY A 319 10.50 -3.30 -0.64
CA GLY A 319 10.81 -2.79 0.70
C GLY A 319 11.24 -1.32 0.70
N LYS A 320 11.99 -0.91 -0.34
CA LYS A 320 12.36 0.50 -0.58
C LYS A 320 11.14 1.38 -0.79
N LEU A 321 10.20 0.93 -1.62
CA LEU A 321 8.98 1.67 -1.92
C LEU A 321 8.11 1.82 -0.67
N GLY A 322 7.96 0.77 0.14
CA GLY A 322 7.20 0.81 1.38
C GLY A 322 7.79 1.78 2.41
N ALA A 323 9.11 1.74 2.61
CA ALA A 323 9.81 2.65 3.54
C ALA A 323 9.77 4.10 3.06
N ALA A 324 10.00 4.33 1.76
CA ALA A 324 9.94 5.66 1.18
C ALA A 324 8.52 6.24 1.27
N ALA A 325 7.50 5.42 0.97
CA ALA A 325 6.09 5.81 1.10
C ALA A 325 5.74 6.20 2.54
N LEU A 326 6.20 5.43 3.55
CA LEU A 326 6.03 5.82 4.94
C LEU A 326 6.65 7.19 5.21
N LEU A 327 7.91 7.39 4.84
CA LEU A 327 8.60 8.64 5.13
C LEU A 327 7.87 9.84 4.52
N GLY A 328 7.42 9.71 3.27
CA GLY A 328 6.60 10.73 2.61
C GLY A 328 5.31 11.01 3.39
N VAL A 329 4.64 9.98 3.90
CA VAL A 329 3.43 10.14 4.70
C VAL A 329 3.70 10.81 6.05
N LEU A 330 4.77 10.44 6.74
CA LEU A 330 5.17 11.05 8.01
C LEU A 330 5.56 12.53 7.84
N VAL A 331 6.34 12.84 6.80
CA VAL A 331 6.71 14.22 6.47
C VAL A 331 5.46 15.03 6.18
N ARG A 332 4.53 14.50 5.40
CA ARG A 332 3.27 15.20 5.12
C ARG A 332 2.47 15.45 6.39
N ASP A 333 2.34 14.45 7.25
CA ASP A 333 1.58 14.57 8.51
C ASP A 333 2.18 15.65 9.41
N LYS A 334 3.51 15.76 9.45
CA LYS A 334 4.21 16.85 10.17
C LYS A 334 4.07 18.23 9.54
N LEU A 335 3.85 18.33 8.23
CA LEU A 335 3.63 19.61 7.54
C LEU A 335 2.18 20.10 7.64
N GLU A 336 1.25 19.22 8.03
CA GLU A 336 -0.18 19.51 8.14
C GLU A 336 -0.64 19.78 9.58
N ASN A 337 0.22 19.56 10.58
CA ASN A 337 0.00 19.86 12.00
C ASN A 337 0.92 21.01 12.43
#